data_AF-A0A933JVZ3-F1
#
_entry.id   AF-A0A933JVZ3-F1
#
_cell.length_a   1.000
_cell.length_b   1.000
_cell.length_c   1.000
_cell.angle_alpha   90.00
_cell.angle_beta   90.00
_cell.angle_gamma   90.00
#
_symmetry.space_group_name_H-M   'P 1'
#
loop_
_entity.id
_entity.type
_entity.pdbx_description
1 polymer ?
#
loop_
_entity_poly.entity_id
_entity_poly.type
_entity_poly.pdbx_seq_one_letter_code
_entity_poly.pdbx_strand_id
1 'polypeptide(L)'
;MPHVLAPRRGVCRVCGRDLGDAPHWITTPPDGEHERCRDWDRVPFPLERELEELRKVARALAEGYRITVKLGRWLSDARSRWPEGTWRVLEEYRTRKSELDRRLERLRKRMKG
;
A
#
# COMPACT_ATOMS: atom_id res chain seq x y z
N MET A 1 34.34 33.50 -4.72
CA MET A 1 33.47 32.40 -5.18
C MET A 1 33.40 31.36 -4.09
N PRO A 2 32.22 30.97 -3.59
CA PRO A 2 32.13 29.97 -2.53
C PRO A 2 32.64 28.64 -3.06
N HIS A 3 33.64 28.07 -2.38
CA HIS A 3 34.08 26.71 -2.60
C HIS A 3 32.92 25.78 -2.24
N VAL A 4 32.26 25.22 -3.25
CA VAL A 4 31.40 24.05 -3.05
C VAL A 4 32.34 22.92 -2.63
N LEU A 5 32.38 22.62 -1.34
CA LEU A 5 33.06 21.44 -0.81
C LEU A 5 32.44 20.23 -1.48
N ALA A 6 33.12 19.68 -2.48
CA ALA A 6 32.79 18.37 -3.02
C ALA A 6 32.77 17.39 -1.83
N PRO A 7 31.70 16.60 -1.62
CA PRO A 7 31.66 15.65 -0.53
C PRO A 7 32.88 14.74 -0.65
N ARG A 8 33.63 14.56 0.46
CA ARG A 8 34.77 13.64 0.50
C ARG A 8 34.30 12.29 -0.05
N ARG A 9 34.83 11.87 -1.20
CA ARG A 9 34.56 10.55 -1.77
C ARG A 9 35.06 9.54 -0.75
N GLY A 10 34.13 8.92 -0.01
CA GLY A 10 34.48 7.88 0.94
C GLY A 10 35.05 6.67 0.21
N VAL A 11 35.90 5.91 0.88
CA VAL A 11 36.33 4.59 0.41
C VAL A 11 35.40 3.52 0.97
N CYS A 12 35.13 2.48 0.18
CA CYS A 12 34.36 1.34 0.61
C CYS A 12 35.11 0.58 1.71
N ARG A 13 34.45 0.35 2.85
CA ARG A 13 35.06 -0.37 3.98
C ARG A 13 35.31 -1.86 3.74
N VAL A 14 34.63 -2.45 2.75
CA VAL A 14 34.74 -3.88 2.39
C VAL A 14 35.83 -4.12 1.34
N CYS A 15 35.84 -3.34 0.24
CA CYS A 15 36.75 -3.58 -0.88
C CYS A 15 37.86 -2.52 -1.04
N GLY A 16 37.85 -1.45 -0.25
CA GLY A 16 38.87 -0.39 -0.26
C GLY A 16 38.83 0.57 -1.46
N ARG A 17 37.91 0.37 -2.42
CA ARG A 17 37.78 1.22 -3.61
C ARG A 17 36.88 2.44 -3.35
N ASP A 18 37.04 3.49 -4.13
CA ASP A 18 36.20 4.70 -4.05
C ASP A 18 34.70 4.39 -4.17
N LEU A 19 33.87 4.95 -3.29
CA LEU A 19 32.40 4.80 -3.32
C LEU A 19 31.74 5.42 -4.56
N GLY A 20 32.44 6.31 -5.27
CA GLY A 20 31.93 6.96 -6.47
C GLY A 20 30.67 7.79 -6.20
N ASP A 21 29.77 7.86 -7.18
CA ASP A 21 28.50 8.61 -7.11
C ASP A 21 27.33 7.74 -6.59
N ALA A 22 27.62 6.71 -5.78
CA ALA A 22 26.59 5.83 -5.25
C ALA A 22 25.53 6.64 -4.45
N PRO A 23 24.23 6.27 -4.53
CA PRO A 23 23.15 6.98 -3.84
C PRO A 23 23.45 7.19 -2.37
N HIS A 24 23.22 8.42 -1.87
CA HIS A 24 23.60 8.81 -0.51
C HIS A 24 23.04 7.86 0.56
N TRP A 25 21.81 7.35 0.42
CA TRP A 25 21.20 6.43 1.38
C TRP A 25 21.89 5.05 1.48
N ILE A 26 22.72 4.67 0.49
CA ILE A 26 23.56 3.46 0.51
C ILE A 26 24.90 3.72 1.22
N THR A 27 25.37 4.96 1.20
CA THR A 27 26.73 5.38 1.61
C THR A 27 26.79 6.32 2.81
N THR A 28 25.64 6.62 3.44
CA THR A 28 25.55 7.47 4.64
C THR A 28 25.75 6.61 5.91
N PRO A 29 26.46 7.12 6.94
CA PRO A 29 26.67 6.42 8.19
C PRO A 29 25.40 5.78 8.77
N PRO A 30 25.47 4.52 9.24
CA PRO A 30 26.70 3.78 9.55
C PRO A 30 27.49 3.26 8.32
N ASP A 31 26.92 3.32 7.12
CA ASP A 31 27.32 2.45 6.03
C ASP A 31 28.14 3.17 4.96
N GLY A 32 29.41 2.79 4.83
CA GLY A 32 30.34 3.27 3.82
C GLY A 32 30.74 2.14 2.87
N GLU A 33 29.76 1.48 2.26
CA GLU A 33 29.94 0.29 1.42
C GLU A 33 29.35 0.48 0.02
N HIS A 34 29.92 -0.17 -1.00
CA HIS A 34 29.26 -0.25 -2.31
C HIS A 34 28.01 -1.12 -2.21
N GLU A 35 27.02 -0.85 -3.05
CA GLU A 35 25.84 -1.70 -3.21
C GLU A 35 26.20 -3.17 -3.43
N ARG A 36 27.18 -3.46 -4.30
CA ARG A 36 27.64 -4.85 -4.55
C ARG A 36 28.44 -5.49 -3.40
N CYS A 37 29.00 -4.68 -2.51
CA CYS A 37 29.85 -5.15 -1.42
C CYS A 37 29.06 -5.38 -0.14
N ARG A 38 27.85 -4.83 -0.07
CA ARG A 38 26.93 -4.94 1.04
C ARG A 38 26.19 -6.28 0.98
N ASP A 39 26.17 -6.98 2.11
CA ASP A 39 25.34 -8.17 2.29
C ASP A 39 23.89 -7.74 2.57
N TRP A 40 23.10 -7.58 1.51
CA TRP A 40 21.72 -7.10 1.59
C TRP A 40 20.78 -8.03 2.35
N ASP A 41 21.10 -9.32 2.45
CA ASP A 41 20.28 -10.29 3.18
C ASP A 41 20.26 -10.00 4.70
N ARG A 42 21.27 -9.30 5.20
CA ARG A 42 21.39 -8.89 6.61
C ARG A 42 20.88 -7.49 6.89
N VAL A 43 20.49 -6.76 5.86
CA VAL A 43 20.09 -5.35 5.96
C VAL A 43 18.57 -5.29 6.00
N PRO A 44 17.97 -4.68 7.04
CA PRO A 44 16.52 -4.52 7.07
C PRO A 44 16.06 -3.66 5.90
N PHE A 45 14.97 -4.07 5.25
CA PHE A 45 14.40 -3.30 4.14
C PHE A 45 13.95 -1.92 4.64
N PRO A 46 14.47 -0.82 4.08
CA PRO A 46 14.24 0.52 4.64
C PRO A 46 12.79 1.00 4.52
N LEU A 47 11.98 0.35 3.67
CA LEU A 47 10.59 0.72 3.40
C LEU A 47 9.59 -0.33 3.92
N GLU A 48 9.97 -1.10 4.93
CA GLU A 48 9.09 -2.16 5.49
C GLU A 48 7.76 -1.59 5.99
N ARG A 49 7.81 -0.37 6.57
CA ARG A 49 6.60 0.33 7.04
C ARG A 49 5.68 0.70 5.89
N GLU A 50 6.20 1.32 4.84
CA GLU A 50 5.46 1.73 3.65
C GLU A 50 4.84 0.50 2.97
N LEU A 51 5.59 -0.60 2.87
CA LEU A 51 5.10 -1.85 2.33
C LEU A 51 3.92 -2.40 3.15
N GLU A 52 4.00 -2.35 4.48
CA GLU A 52 2.91 -2.80 5.34
C GLU A 52 1.68 -1.89 5.25
N GLU A 53 1.86 -0.57 5.13
CA GLU A 53 0.74 0.35 4.86
C GLU A 53 0.06 0.05 3.52
N LEU A 54 0.81 -0.21 2.45
CA LEU A 54 0.25 -0.60 1.16
C LEU A 54 -0.52 -1.93 1.26
N ARG A 55 -0.02 -2.91 2.03
CA ARG A 55 -0.74 -4.17 2.29
C ARG A 55 -2.05 -3.95 3.02
N LYS A 56 -2.09 -3.06 4.02
CA LYS A 56 -3.33 -2.70 4.73
C LYS A 56 -4.36 -2.09 3.76
N VAL A 57 -3.94 -1.15 2.93
CA VAL A 57 -4.79 -0.52 1.90
C VAL A 57 -5.33 -1.56 0.93
N ALA A 58 -4.46 -2.44 0.42
CA ALA A 58 -4.86 -3.49 -0.52
C ALA A 58 -5.91 -4.44 0.08
N ARG A 59 -5.75 -4.85 1.35
CA ARG A 59 -6.73 -5.69 2.05
C ARG A 59 -8.09 -4.98 2.18
N ALA A 60 -8.09 -3.69 2.51
CA ALA A 60 -9.32 -2.91 2.64
C ALA A 60 -10.04 -2.74 1.29
N LEU A 61 -9.32 -2.49 0.21
CA LEU A 61 -9.88 -2.41 -1.14
C LEU A 61 -10.46 -3.74 -1.59
N ALA A 62 -9.76 -4.85 -1.36
CA ALA A 62 -10.25 -6.19 -1.69
C ALA A 62 -11.55 -6.52 -0.93
N GLU A 63 -11.63 -6.14 0.35
CA GLU A 63 -12.85 -6.29 1.15
C GLU A 63 -14.01 -5.44 0.58
N GLY A 64 -13.73 -4.17 0.24
CA GLY A 64 -14.68 -3.24 -0.37
C GLY A 64 -15.24 -3.73 -1.72
N TYR A 65 -14.38 -4.31 -2.55
CA TYR A 65 -14.79 -4.94 -3.80
C TYR A 65 -15.76 -6.10 -3.57
N ARG A 66 -15.42 -7.04 -2.66
CA ARG A 66 -16.26 -8.23 -2.38
C ARG A 66 -17.67 -7.84 -1.90
N ILE A 67 -17.78 -6.88 -0.99
CA ILE A 67 -19.09 -6.46 -0.46
C ILE A 67 -19.95 -5.77 -1.52
N THR A 68 -19.32 -4.98 -2.40
CA THR A 68 -20.00 -4.30 -3.51
C THR A 68 -20.52 -5.32 -4.53
N VAL A 69 -19.68 -6.28 -4.91
CA VAL A 69 -20.08 -7.38 -5.81
C VAL A 69 -21.23 -8.20 -5.23
N LYS A 70 -21.24 -8.45 -3.92
CA LYS A 70 -22.34 -9.18 -3.26
C LYS A 70 -23.69 -8.45 -3.42
N LEU A 71 -23.72 -7.12 -3.25
CA LEU A 71 -24.94 -6.33 -3.49
C LEU A 71 -25.33 -6.34 -4.97
N GLY A 72 -24.36 -6.19 -5.88
CA GLY A 72 -24.59 -6.23 -7.32
C GLY A 72 -25.20 -7.55 -7.81
N ARG A 73 -24.70 -8.69 -7.31
CA ARG A 73 -25.27 -10.02 -7.59
C ARG A 73 -26.72 -10.11 -7.13
N TRP A 74 -26.99 -9.72 -5.88
CA TRP A 74 -28.36 -9.71 -5.35
C TRP A 74 -29.30 -8.82 -6.19
N LEU A 75 -28.86 -7.63 -6.63
CA LEU A 75 -29.64 -6.77 -7.51
C LEU A 75 -29.90 -7.42 -8.88
N SER A 76 -28.91 -8.12 -9.43
CA SER A 76 -29.07 -8.86 -10.68
C SER A 76 -30.12 -9.96 -10.54
N ASP A 77 -30.07 -10.72 -9.44
CA ASP A 77 -31.05 -11.77 -9.15
C ASP A 77 -32.45 -11.19 -8.91
N ALA A 78 -32.56 -10.02 -8.28
CA ALA A 78 -33.84 -9.33 -8.08
C ALA A 78 -34.42 -8.84 -9.42
N ARG A 79 -33.57 -8.30 -10.31
CA ARG A 79 -33.97 -7.88 -11.67
C ARG A 79 -34.57 -9.03 -12.47
N SER A 80 -33.99 -10.24 -12.37
CA SER A 80 -34.48 -11.42 -13.09
C SER A 80 -35.89 -11.88 -12.69
N ARG A 81 -36.34 -11.50 -11.49
CA ARG A 81 -37.63 -11.89 -10.90
C ARG A 81 -38.65 -10.74 -10.90
N TRP A 82 -38.31 -9.62 -11.52
CA TRP A 82 -39.18 -8.45 -11.55
C TRP A 82 -40.48 -8.74 -12.34
N PRO A 83 -41.67 -8.31 -11.87
CA PRO A 83 -41.95 -7.46 -10.71
C PRO A 83 -42.30 -8.22 -9.41
N GLU A 84 -42.08 -9.53 -9.33
CA GLU A 84 -42.47 -10.33 -8.17
C GLU A 84 -41.79 -9.85 -6.88
N GLY A 85 -42.58 -9.58 -5.84
CA GLY A 85 -42.06 -9.16 -4.53
C GLY A 85 -41.42 -7.77 -4.52
N THR A 86 -41.80 -6.87 -5.44
CA THR A 86 -41.27 -5.50 -5.57
C THR A 86 -41.10 -4.78 -4.22
N TRP A 87 -42.15 -4.74 -3.38
CA TRP A 87 -42.08 -4.05 -2.08
C TRP A 87 -40.97 -4.60 -1.17
N ARG A 88 -40.85 -5.94 -1.09
CA ARG A 88 -39.78 -6.61 -0.33
C ARG A 88 -38.39 -6.28 -0.90
N VAL A 89 -38.25 -6.29 -2.23
CA VAL A 89 -36.97 -5.93 -2.89
C VAL A 89 -36.57 -4.49 -2.57
N LEU A 90 -37.51 -3.53 -2.63
CA LEU A 90 -37.23 -2.13 -2.34
C LEU A 90 -36.86 -1.90 -0.86
N GLU A 91 -37.53 -2.59 0.06
CA GLU A 91 -37.22 -2.53 1.49
C GLU A 91 -35.85 -3.14 1.80
N GLU A 92 -35.58 -4.35 1.29
CA GLU A 92 -34.27 -5.01 1.43
C GLU A 92 -33.14 -4.18 0.82
N TYR A 93 -33.38 -3.51 -0.31
CA TYR A 93 -32.37 -2.67 -0.96
C TYR A 93 -31.91 -1.54 -0.04
N ARG A 94 -32.84 -0.82 0.61
CA ARG A 94 -32.50 0.28 1.52
C ARG A 94 -31.62 -0.20 2.66
N THR A 95 -31.97 -1.34 3.27
CA THR A 95 -31.19 -1.96 4.35
C THR A 95 -29.80 -2.38 3.89
N ARG A 96 -29.71 -3.13 2.78
CA ARG A 96 -28.44 -3.61 2.24
C ARG A 96 -27.54 -2.47 1.77
N LYS A 97 -28.11 -1.40 1.18
CA LYS A 97 -27.36 -0.21 0.76
C LYS A 97 -26.81 0.56 1.96
N SER A 98 -27.62 0.77 3.00
CA SER A 98 -27.17 1.40 4.24
C SER A 98 -26.06 0.59 4.92
N GLU A 99 -26.16 -0.74 4.92
CA GLU A 99 -25.10 -1.61 5.43
C GLU A 99 -23.80 -1.50 4.60
N LEU A 100 -23.92 -1.52 3.26
CA LEU A 100 -22.79 -1.33 2.35
C LEU A 100 -22.08 0.00 2.63
N ASP A 101 -22.83 1.09 2.73
CA ASP A 101 -22.28 2.43 2.97
C ASP A 101 -21.54 2.50 4.31
N ARG A 102 -22.12 1.93 5.39
CA ARG A 102 -21.45 1.84 6.69
C ARG A 102 -20.16 1.01 6.62
N ARG A 103 -20.17 -0.10 5.90
CA ARG A 103 -18.97 -0.95 5.73
C ARG A 103 -17.89 -0.23 4.93
N LEU A 104 -18.24 0.42 3.82
CA LEU A 104 -17.30 1.18 3.00
C LEU A 104 -16.71 2.37 3.76
N GLU A 105 -17.50 3.07 4.58
CA GLU A 105 -16.99 4.16 5.42
C GLU A 105 -16.01 3.66 6.48
N ARG A 106 -16.28 2.50 7.11
CA ARG A 106 -15.31 1.87 8.02
C ARG A 106 -14.01 1.49 7.31
N LEU A 107 -14.09 0.95 6.09
CA LEU A 107 -12.91 0.62 5.30
C LEU A 107 -12.13 1.88 4.92
N ARG A 108 -12.83 2.96 4.54
CA ARG A 108 -12.21 4.25 4.25
C ARG A 108 -11.44 4.81 5.44
N LYS A 109 -12.00 4.72 6.65
CA LYS A 109 -11.32 5.13 7.88
C LYS A 109 -10.08 4.28 8.15
N ARG A 110 -10.17 2.95 7.97
CA ARG A 110 -9.03 2.01 8.11
C ARG A 110 -7.90 2.24 7.10
N MET A 111 -8.16 2.90 5.97
CA MET A 111 -7.13 3.25 4.99
C MET A 111 -6.45 4.60 5.29
N LYS A 112 -7.02 5.42 6.17
CA LYS A 112 -6.52 6.76 6.50
C LYS A 112 -5.79 6.84 7.84
N GLY A 113 -5.92 5.81 8.68
CA GLY A 113 -5.26 5.69 9.98
C GLY A 113 -4.46 4.41 10.05
#